data_AF-A0AA86T8U8-F1
#
_entry.id   AF-A0AA86T8U8-F1
#
_cell.length_a   1.000
_cell.length_b   1.000
_cell.length_c   1.000
_cell.angle_alpha   90.00
_cell.angle_beta   90.00
_cell.angle_gamma   90.00
#
_symmetry.space_group_name_H-M   'P 1'
#
loop_
_entity.id
_entity.type
_entity.pdbx_description
1 polymer ?
#
loop_
_entity_poly.entity_id
_entity_poly.type
_entity_poly.pdbx_seq_one_letter_code
_entity_poly.pdbx_strand_id
1 'polypeptide(L)'
;MKLWDHYRPTDYLALLPWVWVQFESAEAPGPFPFLGGIAPEVTVALHEAHQHLLSSVETAISDVFAKRAPLDDPDLRTRLEDAYAELVNSRPQLSQHIRCGRRPDGTFQWEFPRDPSKSSTVTSAGLRVFHAVKRQAIPMPLDRMSGPAVAKLIGFLDGSQPAGAIRTIVTASREQERTLTRFMELLHQHECLSATPEHRVRSRWLEATADRDLIHLGHAALMYRQREQFFLFDPWLLPWFAEMPIPSLWGQLLPRPSAVFLTHDHDDHVEPRSLLSLPKDIPVVVPSRRNRKTCYYDYQALLRDMGFTQVIELAHGESWAFDGGAVWSVPFYGEDPCDLEMPRNCYLIADRGHTVLVHADSGPTNDGRSALKEGVIQALVRQHGPIAVVCASQQQLKELRTYAAHAALAPPGTWLEVGENGFLTNAYLAELAQTAQAKLFVSYATGGADWYPDHLSFTFSRRNPARTKLLTAHWEPPSELAQALASFGCRYHYAQALDAFRLKPDGAMEALSLTQTLAPLELYRLDHGDPPFMRSSGQKR
;
A
#
# COMPACT_ATOMS: atom_id res chain seq x y z
N MET A 1 -36.28 19.10 3.99
CA MET A 1 -36.82 17.78 3.57
C MET A 1 -36.09 16.74 4.39
N LYS A 2 -36.74 15.75 5.02
CA LYS A 2 -36.00 14.76 5.83
C LYS A 2 -35.21 13.87 4.85
N LEU A 3 -33.88 13.93 4.87
CA LEU A 3 -32.95 13.17 4.02
C LEU A 3 -33.45 11.74 3.71
N TRP A 4 -33.85 11.01 4.74
CA TRP A 4 -34.23 9.59 4.66
C TRP A 4 -35.51 9.31 3.88
N ASP A 5 -36.36 10.30 3.64
CA ASP A 5 -37.61 10.12 2.88
C ASP A 5 -37.34 9.91 1.37
N HIS A 6 -36.10 10.16 0.90
CA HIS A 6 -35.67 9.94 -0.49
C HIS A 6 -35.27 8.50 -0.80
N TYR A 7 -35.06 7.67 0.23
CA TYR A 7 -34.56 6.30 0.09
C TYR A 7 -35.60 5.32 0.64
N ARG A 8 -35.92 4.27 -0.11
CA ARG A 8 -36.75 3.19 0.45
C ARG A 8 -35.93 2.51 1.56
N PRO A 9 -36.51 2.20 2.73
CA PRO A 9 -35.75 1.61 3.83
C PRO A 9 -35.05 0.28 3.50
N THR A 10 -35.54 -0.43 2.50
CA THR A 10 -35.04 -1.71 2.01
C THR A 10 -33.98 -1.60 0.91
N ASP A 11 -33.82 -0.41 0.29
CA ASP A 11 -32.80 -0.23 -0.75
C ASP A 11 -31.42 -0.21 -0.09
N TYR A 12 -30.48 -0.93 -0.70
CA TYR A 12 -29.07 -0.90 -0.36
C TYR A 12 -28.45 0.43 -0.80
N LEU A 13 -27.69 1.06 0.08
CA LEU A 13 -27.09 2.37 -0.15
C LEU A 13 -25.57 2.27 -0.21
N ALA A 14 -24.95 2.98 -1.15
CA ALA A 14 -23.50 2.98 -1.32
C ALA A 14 -22.96 4.34 -1.75
N LEU A 15 -21.67 4.58 -1.52
CA LEU A 15 -20.93 5.62 -2.22
C LEU A 15 -20.72 5.24 -3.68
N LEU A 16 -20.95 6.17 -4.59
CA LEU A 16 -20.71 5.95 -6.02
C LEU A 16 -19.25 5.62 -6.31
N PRO A 17 -18.94 4.78 -7.31
CA PRO A 17 -17.56 4.35 -7.56
C PRO A 17 -16.58 5.47 -7.97
N TRP A 18 -17.09 6.63 -8.41
CA TRP A 18 -16.34 7.85 -8.74
C TRP A 18 -16.32 8.88 -7.61
N VAL A 19 -16.71 8.48 -6.40
CA VAL A 19 -16.69 9.31 -5.20
C VAL A 19 -15.74 8.69 -4.17
N TRP A 20 -14.92 9.55 -3.56
CA TRP A 20 -14.10 9.16 -2.41
C TRP A 20 -14.06 10.26 -1.37
N VAL A 21 -13.61 9.88 -0.17
CA VAL A 21 -13.43 10.79 0.96
C VAL A 21 -11.98 10.79 1.34
N GLN A 22 -11.46 11.94 1.75
CA GLN A 22 -10.14 12.09 2.33
C GLN A 22 -10.27 12.89 3.61
N PHE A 23 -9.57 12.47 4.66
CA PHE A 23 -9.43 13.28 5.86
C PHE A 23 -8.38 14.36 5.66
N GLU A 24 -8.67 15.54 6.18
CA GLU A 24 -7.82 16.71 6.11
C GLU A 24 -7.32 17.06 7.51
N SER A 25 -6.01 17.32 7.61
CA SER A 25 -5.39 17.81 8.83
C SER A 25 -5.41 19.34 8.87
N ALA A 26 -5.58 19.93 10.05
CA ALA A 26 -5.39 21.37 10.26
C ALA A 26 -3.90 21.76 10.27
N GLU A 27 -3.04 20.80 10.57
CA GLU A 27 -1.58 20.97 10.63
C GLU A 27 -0.93 20.19 9.49
N ALA A 28 0.19 20.70 8.97
CA ALA A 28 0.99 19.92 8.03
C ALA A 28 1.44 18.63 8.73
N PRO A 29 1.34 17.45 8.09
CA PRO A 29 1.59 16.15 8.71
C PRO A 29 3.04 15.92 9.20
N GLY A 30 3.93 16.91 9.04
CA GLY A 30 5.37 16.76 9.19
C GLY A 30 5.99 15.98 8.03
N PRO A 31 7.31 15.81 8.01
CA PRO A 31 8.02 15.14 6.90
C PRO A 31 7.79 13.63 6.87
N PHE A 32 7.51 13.01 8.02
CA PHE A 32 7.31 11.57 8.16
C PHE A 32 6.07 11.28 9.03
N PRO A 33 4.86 11.40 8.47
CA PRO A 33 3.63 11.07 9.21
C PRO A 33 3.66 9.62 9.67
N PHE A 34 3.22 9.38 10.91
CA PHE A 34 3.16 8.05 11.52
C PHE A 34 4.53 7.36 11.72
N LEU A 35 5.65 8.06 11.56
CA LEU A 35 6.95 7.54 12.00
C LEU A 35 7.02 7.51 13.53
N GLY A 36 7.19 6.31 14.08
CA GLY A 36 7.41 6.03 15.49
C GLY A 36 8.85 5.67 15.84
N GLY A 37 9.21 5.82 17.11
CA GLY A 37 10.56 5.56 17.63
C GLY A 37 11.44 6.80 17.77
N ILE A 38 11.01 7.93 17.19
CA ILE A 38 11.69 9.22 17.25
C ILE A 38 10.63 10.30 17.52
N ALA A 39 10.94 11.24 18.41
CA ALA A 39 10.02 12.33 18.72
C ALA A 39 9.82 13.26 17.49
N PRO A 40 8.59 13.74 17.20
CA PRO A 40 8.31 14.53 16.00
C PRO A 40 9.22 15.75 15.83
N GLU A 41 9.56 16.44 16.91
CA GLU A 41 10.46 17.61 16.89
C GLU A 41 11.90 17.26 16.46
N VAL A 42 12.39 16.07 16.82
CA VAL A 42 13.71 15.58 16.41
C VAL A 42 13.69 15.21 14.93
N THR A 43 12.62 14.54 14.51
CA THR A 43 12.36 14.17 13.12
C THR A 43 12.30 15.39 12.21
N VAL A 44 11.62 16.47 12.66
CA VAL A 44 11.60 17.76 11.97
C VAL A 44 13.00 18.37 11.87
N ALA A 45 13.79 18.36 12.96
CA ALA A 45 15.16 18.88 12.93
C ALA A 45 16.09 18.12 11.96
N LEU A 46 15.98 16.78 11.91
CA LEU A 46 16.74 15.94 10.99
C LEU A 46 16.37 16.25 9.53
N HIS A 47 15.08 16.35 9.24
CA HIS A 47 14.59 16.73 7.92
C HIS A 47 15.02 18.15 7.54
N GLU A 48 14.94 19.10 8.46
CA GLU A 48 15.38 20.48 8.23
C GLU A 48 16.87 20.51 7.85
N ALA A 49 17.73 19.79 8.59
CA ALA A 49 19.16 19.70 8.30
C ALA A 49 19.44 19.14 6.89
N HIS A 50 18.71 18.10 6.49
CA HIS A 50 18.79 17.55 5.13
C HIS A 50 18.35 18.56 4.06
N GLN A 51 17.21 19.21 4.24
CA GLN A 51 16.68 20.20 3.29
C GLN A 51 17.63 21.38 3.09
N HIS A 52 18.27 21.88 4.16
CA HIS A 52 19.23 22.98 4.05
C HIS A 52 20.51 22.60 3.30
N LEU A 53 20.92 21.33 3.34
CA LEU A 53 22.06 20.84 2.56
C LEU A 53 21.70 20.36 1.16
N LEU A 54 20.42 20.12 0.87
CA LEU A 54 20.00 19.47 -0.36
C LEU A 54 20.54 20.16 -1.62
N SER A 55 20.50 21.49 -1.68
CA SER A 55 21.05 22.24 -2.83
C SER A 55 22.57 22.05 -3.02
N SER A 56 23.30 21.89 -1.92
CA SER A 56 24.75 21.62 -1.95
C SER A 56 25.02 20.18 -2.41
N VAL A 57 24.21 19.24 -1.95
CA VAL A 57 24.25 17.83 -2.36
C VAL A 57 23.92 17.70 -3.86
N GLU A 58 22.88 18.38 -4.33
CA GLU A 58 22.50 18.44 -5.75
C GLU A 58 23.59 19.05 -6.63
N THR A 59 24.28 20.07 -6.11
CA THR A 59 25.45 20.66 -6.79
C THR A 59 26.58 19.64 -6.90
N ALA A 60 26.87 18.89 -5.83
CA ALA A 60 27.88 17.82 -5.85
C ALA A 60 27.50 16.69 -6.84
N ILE A 61 26.22 16.30 -6.89
CA ILE A 61 25.71 15.33 -7.88
C ILE A 61 25.90 15.89 -9.30
N SER A 62 25.55 17.16 -9.52
CA SER A 62 25.73 17.82 -10.81
C SER A 62 27.19 17.78 -11.27
N ASP A 63 28.15 17.93 -10.34
CA ASP A 63 29.58 17.89 -10.65
C ASP A 63 30.06 16.52 -11.11
N VAL A 64 29.51 15.45 -10.54
CA VAL A 64 29.78 14.08 -11.02
C VAL A 64 29.28 13.92 -12.46
N PHE A 65 28.02 14.31 -12.74
CA PHE A 65 27.47 14.19 -14.10
C PHE A 65 28.13 15.14 -15.11
N ALA A 66 28.60 16.30 -14.67
CA ALA A 66 29.38 17.25 -15.46
C ALA A 66 30.86 16.86 -15.60
N LYS A 67 31.29 15.74 -14.99
CA LYS A 67 32.68 15.24 -14.98
C LYS A 67 33.68 16.21 -14.35
N ARG A 68 33.23 17.01 -13.38
CA ARG A 68 34.06 17.90 -12.55
C ARG A 68 34.54 17.22 -11.27
N ALA A 69 33.86 16.17 -10.83
CA ALA A 69 34.24 15.31 -9.72
C ALA A 69 34.18 13.83 -10.15
N PRO A 70 35.06 12.95 -9.64
CA PRO A 70 34.96 11.52 -9.86
C PRO A 70 33.78 10.92 -9.07
N LEU A 71 33.23 9.81 -9.55
CA LEU A 71 32.14 9.10 -8.87
C LEU A 71 32.62 8.44 -7.55
N ASP A 72 33.88 8.00 -7.53
CA ASP A 72 34.54 7.25 -6.46
C ASP A 72 35.47 8.13 -5.60
N ASP A 73 35.11 9.40 -5.43
CA ASP A 73 35.87 10.36 -4.62
C ASP A 73 35.95 9.92 -3.14
N PRO A 74 37.14 9.50 -2.65
CA PRO A 74 37.27 8.92 -1.31
C PRO A 74 37.04 9.92 -0.17
N ASP A 75 37.16 11.22 -0.47
CA ASP A 75 37.00 12.29 0.52
C ASP A 75 35.58 12.86 0.56
N LEU A 76 34.69 12.42 -0.36
CA LEU A 76 33.34 12.94 -0.49
C LEU A 76 32.51 12.75 0.79
N ARG A 77 32.62 11.55 1.38
CA ARG A 77 31.99 11.22 2.66
C ARG A 77 32.41 12.18 3.77
N THR A 78 33.72 12.39 3.90
CA THR A 78 34.30 13.27 4.91
C THR A 78 33.79 14.71 4.76
N ARG A 79 33.80 15.24 3.53
CA ARG A 79 33.30 16.59 3.23
C ARG A 79 31.81 16.76 3.56
N LEU A 80 31.00 15.75 3.27
CA LEU A 80 29.57 15.79 3.53
C LEU A 80 29.26 15.73 5.03
N GLU A 81 29.96 14.87 5.77
CA GLU A 81 29.93 14.82 7.24
C GLU A 81 30.31 16.17 7.86
N ASP A 82 31.39 16.79 7.39
CA ASP A 82 31.87 18.08 7.91
C ASP A 82 30.90 19.21 7.60
N ALA A 83 30.34 19.26 6.39
CA ALA A 83 29.30 20.23 6.01
C ALA A 83 28.02 20.08 6.86
N TYR A 84 27.61 18.85 7.16
CA TYR A 84 26.49 18.57 8.06
C TYR A 84 26.76 19.05 9.48
N ALA A 85 27.95 18.77 10.02
CA ALA A 85 28.31 19.22 11.35
C ALA A 85 28.40 20.75 11.44
N GLU A 86 28.94 21.43 10.43
CA GLU A 86 28.94 22.90 10.36
C GLU A 86 27.51 23.46 10.39
N LEU A 87 26.61 22.88 9.60
CA LEU A 87 25.20 23.29 9.55
C LEU A 87 24.50 23.13 10.91
N VAL A 88 24.62 21.96 11.54
CA VAL A 88 23.94 21.67 12.81
C VAL A 88 24.50 22.52 13.93
N ASN A 89 25.83 22.65 14.03
CA ASN A 89 26.49 23.37 15.12
C ASN A 89 26.30 24.90 15.03
N SER A 90 26.07 25.45 13.83
CA SER A 90 25.76 26.87 13.64
C SER A 90 24.32 27.25 14.01
N ARG A 91 23.45 26.28 14.33
CA ARG A 91 22.00 26.49 14.50
C ARG A 91 21.51 25.91 15.83
N PRO A 92 21.15 26.75 16.82
CA PRO A 92 20.69 26.30 18.13
C PRO A 92 19.49 25.34 18.08
N GLN A 93 18.53 25.58 17.17
CA GLN A 93 17.34 24.75 17.01
C GLN A 93 17.62 23.34 16.47
N LEU A 94 18.75 23.14 15.77
CA LEU A 94 19.17 21.82 15.30
C LEU A 94 20.05 21.13 16.35
N SER A 95 21.05 21.85 16.87
CA SER A 95 22.00 21.33 17.86
C SER A 95 21.38 20.95 19.22
N GLN A 96 20.18 21.48 19.54
CA GLN A 96 19.42 21.01 20.70
C GLN A 96 18.90 19.56 20.54
N HIS A 97 18.75 19.05 19.31
CA HIS A 97 18.21 17.72 19.01
C HIS A 97 19.26 16.77 18.40
N ILE A 98 20.24 17.31 17.68
CA ILE A 98 21.22 16.53 16.92
C ILE A 98 22.61 16.81 17.49
N ARG A 99 23.31 15.74 17.89
CA ARG A 99 24.72 15.79 18.28
C ARG A 99 25.56 15.22 17.15
N CYS A 100 26.40 16.04 16.54
CA CYS A 100 27.30 15.58 15.50
C CYS A 100 28.64 16.33 15.45
N GLY A 101 29.66 15.66 14.89
CA GLY A 101 31.01 16.19 14.73
C GLY A 101 32.08 15.10 14.78
N ARG A 102 33.31 15.44 14.43
CA ARG A 102 34.44 14.50 14.51
C ARG A 102 34.93 14.33 15.94
N ARG A 103 35.11 13.08 16.35
CA ARG A 103 35.78 12.70 17.60
C ARG A 103 37.30 12.86 17.44
N PRO A 104 38.07 12.89 18.55
CA PRO A 104 39.53 12.99 18.50
C PRO A 104 40.23 11.85 17.72
N ASP A 105 39.58 10.69 17.59
CA ASP A 105 40.07 9.55 16.81
C ASP A 105 39.76 9.64 15.31
N GLY A 106 39.16 10.75 14.86
CA GLY A 106 38.79 11.01 13.46
C GLY A 106 37.43 10.44 13.04
N THR A 107 36.78 9.63 13.88
CA THR A 107 35.46 9.08 13.58
C THR A 107 34.36 10.15 13.66
N PHE A 108 33.40 10.09 12.74
CA PHE A 108 32.26 11.00 12.75
C PHE A 108 31.17 10.51 13.70
N GLN A 109 30.76 11.36 14.64
CA GLN A 109 29.63 11.13 15.52
C GLN A 109 28.38 11.73 14.89
N TRP A 110 27.26 11.00 14.92
CA TRP A 110 25.94 11.48 14.56
C TRP A 110 24.89 10.76 15.40
N GLU A 111 24.29 11.47 16.33
CA GLU A 111 23.41 10.94 17.35
C GLU A 111 22.22 11.89 17.58
N PHE A 112 21.05 11.32 17.87
CA PHE A 112 19.84 12.05 18.23
C PHE A 112 19.01 11.18 19.19
N PRO A 113 18.16 11.78 20.05
CA PRO A 113 17.38 11.01 21.01
C PRO A 113 16.33 10.17 20.30
N ARG A 114 16.23 8.91 20.72
CA ARG A 114 15.23 7.93 20.28
C ARG A 114 14.26 7.70 21.44
N ASP A 115 12.99 7.58 21.13
CA ASP A 115 11.94 7.31 22.11
C ASP A 115 10.91 6.34 21.50
N PRO A 116 10.92 5.05 21.89
CA PRO A 116 10.00 4.05 21.35
C PRO A 116 8.53 4.30 21.71
N SER A 117 8.24 5.25 22.61
CA SER A 117 6.88 5.64 22.98
C SER A 117 6.32 6.81 22.15
N LYS A 118 7.18 7.47 21.34
CA LYS A 118 6.80 8.64 20.54
C LYS A 118 6.57 8.24 19.10
N SER A 119 5.57 8.87 18.50
CA SER A 119 5.29 8.80 17.07
C SER A 119 4.74 10.13 16.57
N SER A 120 5.06 10.47 15.34
CA SER A 120 4.30 11.46 14.58
C SER A 120 2.87 10.94 14.42
N THR A 121 1.88 11.81 14.59
CA THR A 121 0.47 11.47 14.36
C THR A 121 -0.20 12.60 13.62
N VAL A 122 -1.02 12.27 12.62
CA VAL A 122 -1.85 13.25 11.94
C VAL A 122 -3.20 13.29 12.64
N THR A 123 -3.68 14.48 12.99
CA THR A 123 -5.02 14.66 13.55
C THR A 123 -5.94 15.24 12.48
N SER A 124 -6.99 14.51 12.14
CA SER A 124 -8.02 14.96 11.22
C SER A 124 -8.83 16.12 11.83
N ALA A 125 -8.88 17.26 11.13
CA ALA A 125 -9.67 18.45 11.49
C ALA A 125 -10.83 18.72 10.51
N GLY A 126 -10.90 17.94 9.44
CA GLY A 126 -11.94 18.02 8.44
C GLY A 126 -11.92 16.80 7.54
N LEU A 127 -12.86 16.77 6.61
CA LEU A 127 -12.82 15.86 5.48
C LEU A 127 -13.14 16.62 4.20
N ARG A 128 -12.78 15.99 3.09
CA ARG A 128 -13.16 16.41 1.75
C ARG A 128 -13.78 15.24 1.01
N VAL A 129 -14.98 15.45 0.50
CA VAL A 129 -15.63 14.52 -0.44
C VAL A 129 -15.24 14.96 -1.84
N PHE A 130 -14.72 14.04 -2.64
CA PHE A 130 -14.40 14.29 -4.02
C PHE A 130 -15.37 13.53 -4.92
N HIS A 131 -15.84 14.21 -5.96
CA HIS A 131 -16.70 13.63 -6.97
C HIS A 131 -16.03 13.78 -8.33
N ALA A 132 -15.39 12.72 -8.83
CA ALA A 132 -14.52 12.79 -10.02
C ALA A 132 -15.27 13.29 -11.25
N VAL A 133 -16.45 12.71 -11.54
CA VAL A 133 -17.25 13.02 -12.73
C VAL A 133 -17.71 14.48 -12.77
N LYS A 134 -18.06 15.06 -11.61
CA LYS A 134 -18.48 16.47 -11.51
C LYS A 134 -17.31 17.42 -11.30
N ARG A 135 -16.08 16.90 -11.12
CA ARG A 135 -14.88 17.65 -10.74
C ARG A 135 -15.10 18.53 -9.50
N GLN A 136 -15.79 17.98 -8.51
CA GLN A 136 -16.11 18.69 -7.26
C GLN A 136 -15.25 18.18 -6.11
N ALA A 137 -14.85 19.12 -5.25
CA ALA A 137 -14.20 18.88 -3.98
C ALA A 137 -15.02 19.63 -2.92
N ILE A 138 -15.68 18.90 -2.04
CA ILE A 138 -16.66 19.43 -1.10
C ILE A 138 -16.10 19.28 0.32
N PRO A 139 -15.62 20.37 0.94
CA PRO A 139 -15.08 20.30 2.28
C PRO A 139 -16.21 20.19 3.32
N MET A 140 -15.94 19.46 4.38
CA MET A 140 -16.79 19.41 5.57
C MET A 140 -15.89 19.50 6.81
N PRO A 141 -16.09 20.52 7.67
CA PRO A 141 -15.39 20.58 8.94
C PRO A 141 -15.83 19.42 9.82
N LEU A 142 -14.87 18.84 10.54
CA LEU A 142 -15.10 17.81 11.55
C LEU A 142 -14.59 18.34 12.88
N ASP A 143 -15.30 18.01 13.96
CA ASP A 143 -14.62 18.00 15.25
C ASP A 143 -13.69 16.78 15.34
N ARG A 144 -12.67 16.89 16.20
CA ARG A 144 -11.63 15.86 16.34
C ARG A 144 -12.20 14.48 16.73
N MET A 145 -13.35 14.44 17.40
CA MET A 145 -13.95 13.20 17.90
C MET A 145 -14.85 12.51 16.86
N SER A 146 -15.27 13.23 15.82
CA SER A 146 -16.18 12.75 14.77
C SER A 146 -15.52 11.86 13.72
N GLY A 147 -14.20 11.97 13.52
CA GLY A 147 -13.47 11.28 12.44
C GLY A 147 -13.75 9.77 12.38
N PRO A 148 -13.51 9.02 13.47
CA PRO A 148 -13.81 7.58 13.52
C PRO A 148 -15.28 7.23 13.24
N ALA A 149 -16.23 8.06 13.72
CA ALA A 149 -17.66 7.82 13.50
C ALA A 149 -18.03 8.00 12.01
N VAL A 150 -17.49 9.04 11.37
CA VAL A 150 -17.67 9.27 9.92
C VAL A 150 -17.01 8.16 9.11
N ALA A 151 -15.78 7.75 9.47
CA ALA A 151 -15.09 6.64 8.81
C ALA A 151 -15.88 5.33 8.91
N LYS A 152 -16.50 5.07 10.06
CA LYS A 152 -17.38 3.92 10.26
C LYS A 152 -18.61 3.99 9.37
N LEU A 153 -19.24 5.16 9.26
CA LEU A 153 -20.37 5.37 8.35
C LEU A 153 -19.97 5.15 6.88
N ILE A 154 -18.80 5.66 6.45
CA ILE A 154 -18.25 5.41 5.10
C ILE A 154 -18.12 3.91 4.84
N GLY A 155 -17.60 3.14 5.80
CA GLY A 155 -17.48 1.68 5.69
C GLY A 155 -18.82 0.92 5.64
N PHE A 156 -19.95 1.56 5.94
CA PHE A 156 -21.29 1.01 5.73
C PHE A 156 -21.92 1.43 4.39
N LEU A 157 -21.31 2.37 3.67
CA LEU A 157 -21.73 2.80 2.34
C LEU A 157 -21.03 1.96 1.25
N ASP A 158 -20.88 0.66 1.52
CA ASP A 158 -20.29 -0.34 0.63
C ASP A 158 -21.34 -1.05 -0.24
N GLY A 159 -22.61 -0.66 -0.15
CA GLY A 159 -23.73 -1.29 -0.88
C GLY A 159 -24.27 -2.55 -0.21
N SER A 160 -23.76 -2.96 0.95
CA SER A 160 -24.26 -4.14 1.67
C SER A 160 -25.35 -3.84 2.68
N GLN A 161 -25.57 -2.57 3.03
CA GLN A 161 -26.49 -2.15 4.08
C GLN A 161 -27.75 -1.47 3.52
N PRO A 162 -28.96 -1.89 3.96
CA PRO A 162 -30.18 -1.17 3.64
C PRO A 162 -30.20 0.25 4.24
N ALA A 163 -30.84 1.19 3.56
CA ALA A 163 -30.94 2.59 4.01
C ALA A 163 -31.55 2.72 5.42
N GLY A 164 -32.51 1.86 5.78
CA GLY A 164 -33.08 1.82 7.14
C GLY A 164 -32.07 1.43 8.22
N ALA A 165 -31.13 0.54 7.91
CA ALA A 165 -30.05 0.16 8.83
C ALA A 165 -29.06 1.32 9.01
N ILE A 166 -28.68 1.99 7.92
CA ILE A 166 -27.79 3.16 7.96
C ILE A 166 -28.43 4.30 8.76
N ARG A 167 -29.72 4.57 8.56
CA ARG A 167 -30.48 5.53 9.37
C ARG A 167 -30.41 5.19 10.86
N THR A 168 -30.54 3.92 11.20
CA THR A 168 -30.44 3.45 12.59
C THR A 168 -29.04 3.70 13.16
N ILE A 169 -27.99 3.44 12.39
CA ILE A 169 -26.59 3.70 12.79
C ILE A 169 -26.35 5.20 13.06
N VAL A 170 -26.84 6.07 12.17
CA VAL A 170 -26.73 7.52 12.29
C VAL A 170 -27.46 8.02 13.55
N THR A 171 -28.69 7.58 13.77
CA THR A 171 -29.54 8.03 14.89
C THR A 171 -29.18 7.41 16.25
N ALA A 172 -28.57 6.22 16.27
CA ALA A 172 -28.10 5.59 17.51
C ALA A 172 -26.91 6.32 18.13
N SER A 173 -26.13 7.04 17.31
CA SER A 173 -24.91 7.73 17.73
C SER A 173 -25.22 9.10 18.35
N ARG A 174 -25.93 9.16 19.49
CA ARG A 174 -26.49 10.42 20.06
C ARG A 174 -25.52 11.61 20.11
N GLU A 175 -24.25 11.37 20.41
CA GLU A 175 -23.23 12.43 20.47
C GLU A 175 -22.79 12.91 19.07
N GLN A 176 -22.80 12.02 18.08
CA GLN A 176 -22.30 12.24 16.72
C GLN A 176 -23.42 12.36 15.66
N GLU A 177 -24.69 12.19 16.05
CA GLU A 177 -25.86 12.13 15.16
C GLU A 177 -25.93 13.37 14.26
N ARG A 178 -25.64 14.55 14.81
CA ARG A 178 -25.64 15.81 14.05
C ARG A 178 -24.57 15.81 12.96
N THR A 179 -23.35 15.39 13.28
CA THR A 179 -22.24 15.33 12.31
C THR A 179 -22.51 14.28 11.24
N LEU A 180 -22.95 13.09 11.63
CA LEU A 180 -23.28 12.01 10.70
C LEU A 180 -24.47 12.37 9.79
N THR A 181 -25.51 13.03 10.34
CA THR A 181 -26.64 13.52 9.55
C THR A 181 -26.18 14.56 8.54
N ARG A 182 -25.38 15.55 8.96
CA ARG A 182 -24.82 16.55 8.06
C ARG A 182 -23.97 15.94 6.95
N PHE A 183 -23.18 14.92 7.27
CA PHE A 183 -22.38 14.21 6.28
C PHE A 183 -23.26 13.50 5.26
N MET A 184 -24.30 12.78 5.70
CA MET A 184 -25.25 12.13 4.78
C MET A 184 -26.05 13.13 3.94
N GLU A 185 -26.44 14.27 4.51
CA GLU A 185 -27.09 15.37 3.79
C GLU A 185 -26.18 15.94 2.70
N LEU A 186 -24.89 16.12 3.00
CA LEU A 186 -23.87 16.56 2.04
C LEU A 186 -23.73 15.54 0.91
N LEU A 187 -23.58 14.25 1.23
CA LEU A 187 -23.49 13.20 0.21
C LEU A 187 -24.75 13.15 -0.68
N HIS A 188 -25.94 13.30 -0.10
CA HIS A 188 -27.18 13.34 -0.85
C HIS A 188 -27.29 14.58 -1.75
N GLN A 189 -27.05 15.77 -1.19
CA GLN A 189 -27.15 17.05 -1.91
C GLN A 189 -26.21 17.10 -3.13
N HIS A 190 -25.04 16.47 -3.02
CA HIS A 190 -24.06 16.42 -4.09
C HIS A 190 -24.17 15.18 -5.00
N GLU A 191 -25.23 14.38 -4.82
CA GLU A 191 -25.52 13.16 -5.59
C GLU A 191 -24.36 12.16 -5.55
N CYS A 192 -23.78 11.95 -4.36
CA CYS A 192 -22.65 11.06 -4.13
C CYS A 192 -23.04 9.60 -3.83
N LEU A 193 -24.34 9.32 -3.73
CA LEU A 193 -24.87 8.03 -3.28
C LEU A 193 -25.63 7.30 -4.40
N SER A 194 -25.47 5.98 -4.47
CA SER A 194 -26.38 5.09 -5.20
C SER A 194 -27.31 4.37 -4.23
N ALA A 195 -28.55 4.12 -4.68
CA ALA A 195 -29.52 3.29 -3.98
C ALA A 195 -30.09 2.25 -4.94
N THR A 196 -30.22 1.00 -4.50
CA THR A 196 -30.70 -0.11 -5.33
C THR A 196 -31.44 -1.15 -4.49
N PRO A 197 -32.51 -1.80 -5.01
CA PRO A 197 -33.14 -2.91 -4.30
C PRO A 197 -32.32 -4.21 -4.36
N GLU A 198 -31.25 -4.24 -5.16
CA GLU A 198 -30.45 -5.43 -5.43
C GLU A 198 -29.03 -5.30 -4.86
N HIS A 199 -28.45 -6.42 -4.42
CA HIS A 199 -27.06 -6.48 -3.96
C HIS A 199 -26.43 -7.76 -4.51
N ARG A 200 -25.99 -7.70 -5.77
CA ARG A 200 -25.55 -8.87 -6.55
C ARG A 200 -24.04 -8.99 -6.69
N VAL A 201 -23.28 -7.93 -6.40
CA VAL A 201 -21.82 -7.91 -6.51
C VAL A 201 -21.17 -9.08 -5.77
N ARG A 202 -21.51 -9.31 -4.50
CA ARG A 202 -20.93 -10.43 -3.74
C ARG A 202 -21.19 -11.76 -4.42
N SER A 203 -22.44 -12.07 -4.78
CA SER A 203 -22.78 -13.33 -5.45
C SER A 203 -22.05 -13.49 -6.77
N ARG A 204 -21.89 -12.43 -7.56
CA ARG A 204 -21.09 -12.44 -8.80
C ARG A 204 -19.64 -12.84 -8.53
N TRP A 205 -19.03 -12.31 -7.48
CA TRP A 205 -17.67 -12.71 -7.09
C TRP A 205 -17.61 -14.18 -6.66
N LEU A 206 -18.59 -14.68 -5.91
CA LEU A 206 -18.66 -16.11 -5.51
C LEU A 206 -18.81 -17.03 -6.74
N GLU A 207 -19.60 -16.62 -7.75
CA GLU A 207 -19.83 -17.38 -8.98
C GLU A 207 -18.61 -17.39 -9.92
N ALA A 208 -17.90 -16.27 -10.03
CA ALA A 208 -16.78 -16.11 -10.94
C ALA A 208 -15.46 -16.72 -10.40
N THR A 209 -15.36 -16.86 -9.08
CA THR A 209 -14.16 -17.39 -8.41
C THR A 209 -14.39 -18.78 -7.84
N ALA A 210 -13.32 -19.55 -7.65
CA ALA A 210 -13.34 -20.83 -6.97
C ALA A 210 -12.59 -20.74 -5.64
N ASP A 211 -12.92 -21.64 -4.72
CA ASP A 211 -12.22 -21.77 -3.45
C ASP A 211 -10.70 -21.93 -3.67
N ARG A 212 -9.91 -21.16 -2.91
CA ARG A 212 -8.45 -21.02 -2.97
C ARG A 212 -7.88 -20.29 -4.18
N ASP A 213 -8.71 -19.64 -5.00
CA ASP A 213 -8.22 -18.71 -6.01
C ASP A 213 -7.47 -17.54 -5.35
N LEU A 214 -6.33 -17.19 -5.92
CA LEU A 214 -5.69 -15.89 -5.69
C LEU A 214 -6.00 -14.98 -6.88
N ILE A 215 -6.53 -13.79 -6.63
CA ILE A 215 -6.91 -12.82 -7.67
C ILE A 215 -6.04 -11.58 -7.52
N HIS A 216 -5.41 -11.16 -8.61
CA HIS A 216 -4.69 -9.89 -8.66
C HIS A 216 -5.65 -8.75 -9.00
N LEU A 217 -5.77 -7.75 -8.14
CA LEU A 217 -6.67 -6.61 -8.34
C LEU A 217 -5.97 -5.42 -9.02
N GLY A 218 -4.64 -5.38 -8.97
CA GLY A 218 -3.80 -4.35 -9.54
C GLY A 218 -2.67 -3.96 -8.58
N HIS A 219 -1.50 -3.59 -9.12
CA HIS A 219 -0.31 -3.27 -8.32
C HIS A 219 0.00 -4.38 -7.30
N ALA A 220 0.04 -4.08 -6.01
CA ALA A 220 0.24 -5.03 -4.93
C ALA A 220 -1.07 -5.62 -4.37
N ALA A 221 -2.23 -5.11 -4.82
CA ALA A 221 -3.52 -5.55 -4.30
C ALA A 221 -3.85 -6.96 -4.75
N LEU A 222 -3.95 -7.88 -3.80
CA LEU A 222 -4.37 -9.27 -4.02
C LEU A 222 -5.61 -9.59 -3.21
N MET A 223 -6.48 -10.44 -3.76
CA MET A 223 -7.61 -11.02 -3.05
C MET A 223 -7.47 -12.54 -3.03
N TYR A 224 -7.56 -13.14 -1.85
CA TYR A 224 -7.56 -14.58 -1.69
C TYR A 224 -8.95 -15.09 -1.35
N ARG A 225 -9.40 -16.12 -2.08
CA ARG A 225 -10.70 -16.75 -1.89
C ARG A 225 -10.59 -17.91 -0.92
N GLN A 226 -11.20 -17.80 0.26
CA GLN A 226 -11.25 -18.89 1.24
C GLN A 226 -12.71 -19.29 1.47
N ARG A 227 -13.13 -20.45 0.94
CA ARG A 227 -14.53 -20.92 0.94
C ARG A 227 -15.54 -19.86 0.52
N GLU A 228 -16.22 -19.20 1.46
CA GLU A 228 -17.15 -18.08 1.23
C GLU A 228 -16.60 -16.71 1.68
N GLN A 229 -15.41 -16.68 2.25
CA GLN A 229 -14.68 -15.50 2.70
C GLN A 229 -13.73 -14.95 1.63
N PHE A 230 -13.32 -13.69 1.81
CA PHE A 230 -12.34 -13.01 0.96
C PHE A 230 -11.31 -12.32 1.86
N PHE A 231 -10.04 -12.57 1.63
CA PHE A 231 -8.94 -11.88 2.31
C PHE A 231 -8.30 -10.91 1.34
N LEU A 232 -7.94 -9.72 1.82
CA LEU A 232 -7.39 -8.66 0.99
C LEU A 232 -5.98 -8.32 1.46
N PHE A 233 -5.03 -8.24 0.53
CA PHE A 233 -3.63 -7.91 0.80
C PHE A 233 -3.30 -6.61 0.08
N ASP A 234 -2.65 -5.68 0.78
CA ASP A 234 -2.20 -4.37 0.28
C ASP A 234 -3.23 -3.67 -0.65
N PRO A 235 -4.44 -3.34 -0.13
CA PRO A 235 -5.52 -2.82 -0.95
C PRO A 235 -5.22 -1.41 -1.44
N TRP A 236 -4.51 -1.31 -2.56
CA TRP A 236 -4.31 -0.06 -3.29
C TRP A 236 -5.42 0.11 -4.33
N LEU A 237 -6.60 0.51 -3.87
CA LEU A 237 -7.80 0.69 -4.69
C LEU A 237 -7.96 2.17 -5.00
N LEU A 238 -8.40 2.54 -6.20
CA LEU A 238 -8.61 3.95 -6.55
C LEU A 238 -10.00 4.18 -7.12
N PRO A 239 -10.65 5.32 -6.81
CA PRO A 239 -11.96 5.65 -7.35
C PRO A 239 -11.91 5.87 -8.85
N TRP A 240 -13.08 5.81 -9.49
CA TRP A 240 -13.22 6.01 -10.93
C TRP A 240 -12.97 7.48 -11.25
N PHE A 241 -11.93 7.75 -12.06
CA PHE A 241 -11.67 9.08 -12.61
C PHE A 241 -12.27 9.16 -14.02
N ALA A 242 -13.13 10.15 -14.28
CA ALA A 242 -13.81 10.27 -15.57
C ALA A 242 -12.83 10.52 -16.73
N GLU A 243 -11.65 11.06 -16.43
CA GLU A 243 -10.55 11.29 -17.35
C GLU A 243 -9.78 10.01 -17.70
N MET A 244 -9.97 8.92 -16.96
CA MET A 244 -9.28 7.66 -17.19
C MET A 244 -10.00 6.84 -18.27
N PRO A 245 -9.25 6.11 -19.11
CA PRO A 245 -9.83 5.39 -20.24
C PRO A 245 -10.74 4.22 -19.81
N ILE A 246 -10.57 3.71 -18.58
CA ILE A 246 -11.25 2.52 -18.07
C ILE A 246 -11.70 2.77 -16.61
N PRO A 247 -12.93 2.40 -16.22
CA PRO A 247 -13.39 2.43 -14.83
C PRO A 247 -12.56 1.55 -13.90
N SER A 248 -12.38 1.95 -12.63
CA SER A 248 -11.50 1.24 -11.67
C SER A 248 -12.21 0.25 -10.75
N LEU A 249 -11.53 -0.72 -10.20
CA LEU A 249 -12.14 -1.58 -9.18
C LEU A 249 -12.10 -0.88 -7.80
N TRP A 250 -13.25 -0.46 -7.27
CA TRP A 250 -13.34 0.40 -6.08
C TRP A 250 -14.62 0.21 -5.26
N GLY A 251 -14.49 0.35 -3.93
CA GLY A 251 -15.61 0.46 -3.00
C GLY A 251 -16.62 -0.67 -3.14
N GLN A 252 -17.87 -0.32 -3.42
CA GLN A 252 -19.01 -1.25 -3.53
C GLN A 252 -18.89 -2.34 -4.62
N LEU A 253 -17.88 -2.26 -5.49
CA LEU A 253 -17.63 -3.26 -6.53
C LEU A 253 -16.86 -4.48 -6.02
N LEU A 254 -16.38 -4.43 -4.78
CA LEU A 254 -15.65 -5.51 -4.14
C LEU A 254 -16.55 -6.22 -3.12
N PRO A 255 -16.40 -7.54 -2.94
CA PRO A 255 -17.06 -8.21 -1.85
C PRO A 255 -16.45 -7.73 -0.53
N ARG A 256 -17.29 -7.60 0.49
CA ARG A 256 -16.85 -7.34 1.86
C ARG A 256 -15.73 -8.33 2.27
N PRO A 257 -14.52 -7.84 2.61
CA PRO A 257 -13.43 -8.70 3.07
C PRO A 257 -13.66 -9.15 4.50
N SER A 258 -13.09 -10.30 4.84
CA SER A 258 -13.13 -10.89 6.17
C SER A 258 -11.88 -10.54 6.99
N ALA A 259 -10.79 -10.18 6.30
CA ALA A 259 -9.56 -9.65 6.88
C ALA A 259 -8.77 -8.88 5.82
N VAL A 260 -7.99 -7.89 6.27
CA VAL A 260 -7.03 -7.13 5.46
C VAL A 260 -5.63 -7.37 6.01
N PHE A 261 -4.63 -7.48 5.13
CA PHE A 261 -3.23 -7.68 5.48
C PHE A 261 -2.40 -6.59 4.79
N LEU A 262 -1.62 -5.84 5.57
CA LEU A 262 -0.70 -4.83 5.06
C LEU A 262 0.74 -5.33 5.22
N THR A 263 1.54 -5.28 4.15
CA THR A 263 2.91 -5.81 4.15
C THR A 263 3.91 -4.84 4.75
N HIS A 264 3.94 -3.60 4.28
CA HIS A 264 4.89 -2.58 4.71
C HIS A 264 4.33 -1.16 4.56
N ASP A 265 5.14 -0.16 4.88
CA ASP A 265 4.74 1.21 5.19
C ASP A 265 4.68 2.18 4.00
N HIS A 266 4.95 1.70 2.78
CA HIS A 266 4.89 2.55 1.59
C HIS A 266 3.46 2.86 1.17
N ASP A 267 3.27 4.05 0.58
CA ASP A 267 1.96 4.61 0.22
C ASP A 267 1.18 3.77 -0.79
N ASP A 268 1.87 2.98 -1.61
CA ASP A 268 1.30 2.05 -2.58
C ASP A 268 0.89 0.69 -1.99
N HIS A 269 1.09 0.50 -0.68
CA HIS A 269 0.63 -0.66 0.11
C HIS A 269 -0.31 -0.23 1.25
N VAL A 270 -0.13 0.98 1.78
CA VAL A 270 -0.95 1.58 2.85
C VAL A 270 -1.69 2.81 2.31
N GLU A 271 -2.73 2.57 1.50
CA GLU A 271 -3.44 3.66 0.83
C GLU A 271 -4.62 4.19 1.69
N PRO A 272 -4.55 5.43 2.22
CA PRO A 272 -5.55 5.92 3.16
C PRO A 272 -6.99 5.99 2.60
N ARG A 273 -7.17 6.31 1.31
CA ARG A 273 -8.51 6.40 0.71
C ARG A 273 -9.14 5.01 0.63
N SER A 274 -8.36 4.01 0.23
CA SER A 274 -8.77 2.60 0.14
C SER A 274 -9.18 2.09 1.50
N LEU A 275 -8.32 2.25 2.51
CA LEU A 275 -8.61 1.84 3.88
C LEU A 275 -9.85 2.57 4.44
N LEU A 276 -10.04 3.85 4.11
CA LEU A 276 -11.22 4.59 4.52
C LEU A 276 -12.52 4.05 3.88
N SER A 277 -12.46 3.45 2.70
CA SER A 277 -13.63 2.82 2.04
C SER A 277 -14.03 1.47 2.64
N LEU A 278 -13.13 0.78 3.34
CA LEU A 278 -13.39 -0.56 3.87
C LEU A 278 -14.27 -0.55 5.13
N PRO A 279 -14.98 -1.65 5.44
CA PRO A 279 -15.67 -1.78 6.73
C PRO A 279 -14.70 -1.69 7.92
N LYS A 280 -15.14 -1.06 9.02
CA LYS A 280 -14.26 -0.74 10.17
C LYS A 280 -14.28 -1.77 11.31
N ASP A 281 -15.12 -2.78 11.19
CA ASP A 281 -15.28 -3.89 12.11
C ASP A 281 -14.53 -5.15 11.66
N ILE A 282 -13.85 -5.13 10.52
CA ILE A 282 -12.99 -6.23 10.07
C ILE A 282 -11.60 -6.15 10.72
N PRO A 283 -10.91 -7.29 10.91
CA PRO A 283 -9.52 -7.30 11.31
C PRO A 283 -8.61 -6.74 10.20
N VAL A 284 -7.69 -5.86 10.61
CA VAL A 284 -6.57 -5.38 9.79
C VAL A 284 -5.27 -5.85 10.44
N VAL A 285 -4.55 -6.72 9.73
CA VAL A 285 -3.30 -7.33 10.16
C VAL A 285 -2.14 -6.51 9.61
N VAL A 286 -1.20 -6.14 10.48
CA VAL A 286 -0.07 -5.24 10.17
C VAL A 286 1.24 -5.76 10.75
N PRO A 287 2.40 -5.27 10.28
CA PRO A 287 3.69 -5.57 10.88
C PRO A 287 3.74 -5.21 12.36
N SER A 288 4.43 -6.03 13.16
CA SER A 288 4.48 -5.84 14.61
C SER A 288 5.70 -5.06 15.08
N ARG A 289 5.47 -4.11 15.98
CA ARG A 289 6.52 -3.45 16.79
C ARG A 289 7.27 -4.44 17.69
N ARG A 290 6.72 -5.63 17.94
CA ARG A 290 7.39 -6.71 18.70
C ARG A 290 8.60 -7.30 17.98
N ASN A 291 8.82 -6.96 16.71
CA ASN A 291 10.06 -7.24 15.98
C ASN A 291 11.26 -6.37 16.46
N ARG A 292 11.04 -5.44 17.42
CA ARG A 292 12.07 -4.67 18.17
C ARG A 292 13.04 -3.85 17.31
N LYS A 293 12.50 -3.12 16.34
CA LYS A 293 13.26 -2.18 15.51
C LYS A 293 13.24 -0.78 16.12
N THR A 294 14.22 0.04 15.74
CA THR A 294 14.35 1.41 16.29
C THR A 294 13.21 2.29 15.84
N CYS A 295 12.97 2.33 14.53
CA CYS A 295 11.87 3.04 13.91
C CYS A 295 10.75 2.06 13.57
N TYR A 296 9.51 2.56 13.52
CA TYR A 296 8.36 1.80 13.04
C TYR A 296 7.31 2.72 12.42
N TYR A 297 6.43 2.16 11.60
CA TYR A 297 5.24 2.87 11.14
C TYR A 297 4.09 2.65 12.11
N ASP A 298 3.50 3.71 12.65
CA ASP A 298 2.44 3.65 13.65
C ASP A 298 1.08 3.36 13.00
N TYR A 299 0.95 2.14 12.49
CA TYR A 299 -0.30 1.59 11.96
C TYR A 299 -1.46 1.72 12.96
N GLN A 300 -1.18 1.61 14.26
CA GLN A 300 -2.23 1.72 15.26
C GLN A 300 -2.82 3.12 15.33
N ALA A 301 -1.98 4.16 15.33
CA ALA A 301 -2.44 5.54 15.29
C ALA A 301 -3.24 5.82 14.01
N LEU A 302 -2.70 5.47 12.85
CA LEU A 302 -3.35 5.65 11.55
C LEU A 302 -4.73 4.97 11.49
N LEU A 303 -4.76 3.65 11.75
CA LEU A 303 -5.97 2.85 11.56
C LEU A 303 -7.04 3.16 12.59
N ARG A 304 -6.67 3.52 13.83
CA ARG A 304 -7.63 3.95 14.85
C ARG A 304 -8.24 5.31 14.51
N ASP A 305 -7.47 6.26 13.96
CA ASP A 305 -8.02 7.55 13.48
C ASP A 305 -9.03 7.31 12.34
N MET A 306 -8.76 6.32 11.48
CA MET A 306 -9.70 5.82 10.47
C MET A 306 -10.85 4.99 11.05
N GLY A 307 -10.96 4.82 12.37
CA GLY A 307 -12.07 4.13 13.02
C GLY A 307 -12.01 2.60 12.99
N PHE A 308 -10.93 1.98 12.52
CA PHE A 308 -10.76 0.53 12.64
C PHE A 308 -10.68 0.11 14.11
N THR A 309 -11.45 -0.91 14.46
CA THR A 309 -11.57 -1.39 15.85
C THR A 309 -10.72 -2.62 16.13
N GLN A 310 -10.23 -3.29 15.08
CA GLN A 310 -9.50 -4.56 15.18
C GLN A 310 -8.18 -4.46 14.41
N VAL A 311 -7.18 -3.82 15.00
CA VAL A 311 -5.81 -3.77 14.45
C VAL A 311 -4.97 -4.86 15.13
N ILE A 312 -4.46 -5.80 14.34
CA ILE A 312 -3.72 -6.97 14.82
C ILE A 312 -2.27 -6.86 14.34
N GLU A 313 -1.35 -6.63 15.28
CA GLU A 313 0.09 -6.64 14.98
C GLU A 313 0.61 -8.09 14.96
N LEU A 314 1.09 -8.55 13.81
CA LEU A 314 1.62 -9.91 13.63
C LEU A 314 3.15 -9.88 13.51
N ALA A 315 3.85 -10.46 14.48
CA ALA A 315 5.31 -10.55 14.50
C ALA A 315 5.79 -11.69 13.58
N HIS A 316 7.06 -11.65 13.18
CA HIS A 316 7.61 -12.67 12.29
C HIS A 316 7.48 -14.08 12.89
N GLY A 317 6.92 -15.01 12.11
CA GLY A 317 6.64 -16.38 12.54
C GLY A 317 5.32 -16.57 13.27
N GLU A 318 4.58 -15.51 13.59
CA GLU A 318 3.21 -15.62 14.11
C GLU A 318 2.20 -15.78 12.97
N SER A 319 0.99 -16.27 13.30
CA SER A 319 -0.06 -16.52 12.32
C SER A 319 -1.42 -15.98 12.75
N TRP A 320 -2.21 -15.53 11.79
CA TRP A 320 -3.65 -15.29 11.92
C TRP A 320 -4.42 -16.51 11.40
N ALA A 321 -5.14 -17.20 12.28
CA ALA A 321 -5.83 -18.45 11.96
C ALA A 321 -7.21 -18.22 11.34
N PHE A 322 -7.62 -19.12 10.45
CA PHE A 322 -8.97 -19.24 9.93
C PHE A 322 -9.37 -20.72 9.80
N ASP A 323 -10.63 -21.01 9.48
CA ASP A 323 -11.09 -22.39 9.38
C ASP A 323 -10.38 -23.15 8.24
N GLY A 324 -9.53 -24.12 8.58
CA GLY A 324 -8.75 -24.94 7.64
C GLY A 324 -7.35 -24.43 7.31
N GLY A 325 -6.90 -23.31 7.90
CA GLY A 325 -5.60 -22.73 7.59
C GLY A 325 -5.19 -21.53 8.43
N ALA A 326 -4.13 -20.85 7.99
CA ALA A 326 -3.69 -19.60 8.59
C ALA A 326 -2.90 -18.74 7.59
N VAL A 327 -2.82 -17.44 7.87
CA VAL A 327 -1.89 -16.51 7.23
C VAL A 327 -0.74 -16.24 8.19
N TRP A 328 0.49 -16.56 7.77
CA TRP A 328 1.71 -16.42 8.58
C TRP A 328 2.45 -15.14 8.20
N SER A 329 2.94 -14.41 9.20
CA SER A 329 3.89 -13.31 9.01
C SER A 329 5.28 -13.88 8.72
N VAL A 330 5.87 -13.46 7.61
CA VAL A 330 7.19 -13.86 7.14
C VAL A 330 8.11 -12.64 7.15
N PRO A 331 9.38 -12.76 7.57
CA PRO A 331 10.33 -11.65 7.51
C PRO A 331 10.43 -11.02 6.13
N PHE A 332 10.27 -9.70 6.07
CA PHE A 332 10.54 -8.87 4.90
C PHE A 332 11.96 -8.30 5.03
N TYR A 333 12.70 -8.35 3.94
CA TYR A 333 14.05 -7.80 3.76
C TYR A 333 14.06 -6.79 2.61
N GLY A 334 15.02 -5.87 2.64
CA GLY A 334 15.26 -4.91 1.57
C GLY A 334 14.20 -3.80 1.49
N GLU A 335 14.12 -3.18 0.32
CA GLU A 335 13.35 -1.97 0.02
C GLU A 335 13.59 -0.83 1.01
N ASP A 336 14.80 -0.75 1.54
CA ASP A 336 15.21 0.14 2.62
C ASP A 336 16.52 0.81 2.25
N PRO A 337 16.49 1.79 1.32
CA PRO A 337 17.70 2.44 0.81
C PRO A 337 18.52 3.12 1.91
N CYS A 338 17.88 3.45 3.05
CA CYS A 338 18.47 4.17 4.17
C CYS A 338 18.84 3.28 5.38
N ASP A 339 18.69 1.95 5.28
CA ASP A 339 18.96 0.99 6.35
C ASP A 339 18.25 1.29 7.69
N LEU A 340 17.02 1.79 7.65
CA LEU A 340 16.23 2.06 8.87
C LEU A 340 15.75 0.80 9.59
N GLU A 341 15.62 -0.30 8.83
CA GLU A 341 15.10 -1.59 9.23
C GLU A 341 13.70 -1.50 9.87
N MET A 342 12.75 -0.81 9.25
CA MET A 342 11.38 -0.73 9.78
C MET A 342 10.71 -2.12 9.80
N PRO A 343 9.84 -2.43 10.78
CA PRO A 343 9.10 -3.69 10.80
C PRO A 343 8.19 -3.81 9.57
N ARG A 344 8.45 -4.84 8.76
CA ARG A 344 7.72 -5.16 7.53
C ARG A 344 7.48 -6.67 7.47
N ASN A 345 6.42 -7.08 6.76
CA ASN A 345 6.01 -8.47 6.64
C ASN A 345 5.80 -8.85 5.17
N CYS A 346 6.30 -10.02 4.78
CA CYS A 346 5.66 -10.82 3.75
C CYS A 346 4.57 -11.69 4.41
N TYR A 347 3.68 -12.30 3.62
CA TYR A 347 2.65 -13.21 4.15
C TYR A 347 2.64 -14.55 3.44
N LEU A 348 2.59 -15.65 4.20
CA LEU A 348 2.34 -16.99 3.67
C LEU A 348 0.91 -17.42 4.03
N ILE A 349 0.07 -17.61 3.00
CA ILE A 349 -1.24 -18.22 3.15
C ILE A 349 -1.04 -19.74 3.10
N ALA A 350 -1.43 -20.45 4.15
CA ALA A 350 -1.45 -21.91 4.21
C ALA A 350 -2.89 -22.38 4.42
N ASP A 351 -3.52 -22.90 3.37
CA ASP A 351 -4.95 -23.27 3.35
C ASP A 351 -5.16 -24.69 2.79
N ARG A 352 -5.49 -25.65 3.67
CA ARG A 352 -5.87 -27.03 3.29
C ARG A 352 -4.94 -27.66 2.25
N GLY A 353 -3.63 -27.54 2.47
CA GLY A 353 -2.57 -28.08 1.60
C GLY A 353 -2.22 -27.20 0.39
N HIS A 354 -2.82 -26.04 0.23
CA HIS A 354 -2.43 -25.03 -0.76
C HIS A 354 -1.70 -23.87 -0.08
N THR A 355 -0.61 -23.42 -0.68
CA THR A 355 0.33 -22.45 -0.09
C THR A 355 0.67 -21.35 -1.08
N VAL A 356 0.54 -20.10 -0.63
CA VAL A 356 0.80 -18.90 -1.44
C VAL A 356 1.68 -17.95 -0.63
N LEU A 357 2.83 -17.58 -1.18
CA LEU A 357 3.68 -16.54 -0.60
C LEU A 357 3.40 -15.20 -1.28
N VAL A 358 2.85 -14.26 -0.53
CA VAL A 358 2.75 -12.84 -0.84
C VAL A 358 4.05 -12.18 -0.39
N HIS A 359 5.00 -12.07 -1.31
CA HIS A 359 6.36 -11.58 -1.03
C HIS A 359 6.48 -10.06 -1.15
N ALA A 360 5.56 -9.40 -1.87
CA ALA A 360 5.60 -7.98 -2.18
C ALA A 360 6.98 -7.57 -2.71
N ASP A 361 7.53 -6.47 -2.18
CA ASP A 361 8.77 -5.84 -2.63
C ASP A 361 10.01 -6.32 -1.86
N SER A 362 9.86 -7.36 -1.04
CA SER A 362 10.98 -7.85 -0.27
C SER A 362 12.11 -8.33 -1.18
N GLY A 363 13.33 -7.91 -0.89
CA GLY A 363 14.53 -8.30 -1.63
C GLY A 363 15.77 -8.37 -0.73
N PRO A 364 16.94 -8.57 -1.33
CA PRO A 364 18.21 -8.42 -0.61
C PRO A 364 18.39 -7.00 -0.06
N THR A 365 18.86 -6.86 1.17
CA THR A 365 19.26 -5.58 1.78
C THR A 365 20.60 -5.07 1.23
N ASN A 366 20.97 -3.82 1.55
CA ASN A 366 22.27 -3.23 1.18
C ASN A 366 23.48 -4.05 1.69
N ASP A 367 23.36 -4.67 2.87
CA ASP A 367 24.38 -5.57 3.46
C ASP A 367 24.28 -7.03 2.94
N GLY A 368 23.30 -7.30 2.09
CA GLY A 368 23.11 -8.57 1.42
C GLY A 368 22.35 -9.63 2.21
N ARG A 369 21.75 -9.34 3.37
CA ARG A 369 20.77 -10.23 4.02
C ARG A 369 19.54 -10.42 3.14
N SER A 370 18.89 -11.57 3.25
CA SER A 370 17.65 -11.87 2.53
C SER A 370 16.95 -13.09 3.12
N ALA A 371 15.68 -13.31 2.75
CA ALA A 371 14.93 -14.49 3.16
C ALA A 371 15.61 -15.82 2.76
N LEU A 372 16.39 -15.81 1.67
CA LEU A 372 17.17 -16.97 1.21
C LEU A 372 18.40 -17.21 2.09
N LYS A 373 19.21 -16.18 2.35
CA LYS A 373 20.44 -16.32 3.14
C LYS A 373 20.17 -16.64 4.60
N GLU A 374 19.06 -16.15 5.13
CA GLU A 374 18.61 -16.40 6.51
C GLU A 374 17.83 -17.72 6.64
N GLY A 375 17.69 -18.50 5.56
CA GLY A 375 17.07 -19.83 5.60
C GLY A 375 15.54 -19.82 5.81
N VAL A 376 14.89 -18.67 5.64
CA VAL A 376 13.46 -18.45 5.94
C VAL A 376 12.61 -19.31 5.01
N ILE A 377 12.86 -19.26 3.71
CA ILE A 377 12.05 -19.97 2.71
C ILE A 377 12.20 -21.49 2.87
N GLN A 378 13.40 -21.98 3.14
CA GLN A 378 13.65 -23.39 3.44
C GLN A 378 12.90 -23.84 4.70
N ALA A 379 12.82 -22.99 5.73
CA ALA A 379 12.06 -23.29 6.93
C ALA A 379 10.55 -23.37 6.64
N LEU A 380 10.00 -22.43 5.87
CA LEU A 380 8.59 -22.46 5.46
C LEU A 380 8.26 -23.73 4.67
N VAL A 381 9.13 -24.14 3.74
CA VAL A 381 8.93 -25.37 2.96
C VAL A 381 8.99 -26.63 3.84
N ARG A 382 9.91 -26.67 4.83
CA ARG A 382 9.94 -27.78 5.80
C ARG A 382 8.67 -27.85 6.65
N GLN A 383 8.09 -26.71 6.99
CA GLN A 383 6.93 -26.62 7.87
C GLN A 383 5.59 -26.84 7.14
N HIS A 384 5.44 -26.31 5.92
CA HIS A 384 4.17 -26.26 5.19
C HIS A 384 4.16 -27.08 3.90
N GLY A 385 5.29 -27.69 3.53
CA GLY A 385 5.49 -28.30 2.22
C GLY A 385 5.82 -27.27 1.14
N PRO A 386 5.87 -27.68 -0.13
CA PRO A 386 6.12 -26.77 -1.26
C PRO A 386 5.21 -25.55 -1.22
N ILE A 387 5.73 -24.36 -1.50
CA ILE A 387 4.96 -23.13 -1.63
C ILE A 387 4.51 -23.04 -3.10
N ALA A 388 3.26 -23.41 -3.38
CA ALA A 388 2.79 -23.63 -4.75
C ALA A 388 2.87 -22.36 -5.63
N VAL A 389 2.55 -21.21 -5.05
CA VAL A 389 2.55 -19.91 -5.73
C VAL A 389 3.42 -18.91 -4.98
N VAL A 390 4.32 -18.24 -5.69
CA VAL A 390 5.09 -17.10 -5.17
C VAL A 390 4.70 -15.85 -5.95
N CYS A 391 4.17 -14.85 -5.25
CA CYS A 391 3.87 -13.53 -5.78
C CYS A 391 4.94 -12.56 -5.30
N ALA A 392 5.77 -12.06 -6.20
CA ALA A 392 6.84 -11.12 -5.86
C ALA A 392 6.90 -10.00 -6.90
N SER A 393 7.36 -8.83 -6.45
CA SER A 393 7.68 -7.76 -7.37
C SER A 393 8.92 -8.11 -8.20
N GLN A 394 9.04 -7.51 -9.38
CA GLN A 394 10.22 -7.63 -10.23
C GLN A 394 10.89 -6.26 -10.39
N GLN A 395 10.80 -5.47 -9.32
CA GLN A 395 11.43 -4.17 -9.26
C GLN A 395 12.95 -4.35 -9.20
N GLN A 396 13.69 -3.51 -9.94
CA GLN A 396 15.14 -3.49 -9.92
C GLN A 396 15.62 -2.06 -9.69
N LEU A 397 15.00 -1.38 -8.71
CA LEU A 397 15.28 0.01 -8.40
C LEU A 397 16.41 0.13 -7.38
N LYS A 398 17.28 1.09 -7.68
CA LYS A 398 18.28 1.63 -6.77
C LYS A 398 18.18 3.13 -6.87
N GLU A 399 18.46 3.81 -5.77
CA GLU A 399 18.42 5.26 -5.74
C GLU A 399 19.55 5.84 -4.88
N LEU A 400 19.89 7.10 -5.15
CA LEU A 400 20.77 7.83 -4.25
C LEU A 400 20.04 8.06 -2.93
N ARG A 401 20.70 7.74 -1.81
CA ARG A 401 20.09 7.83 -0.47
C ARG A 401 19.52 9.21 -0.16
N THR A 402 20.07 10.29 -0.73
CA THR A 402 19.56 11.65 -0.54
C THR A 402 18.15 11.88 -1.11
N TYR A 403 17.71 11.08 -2.07
CA TYR A 403 16.38 11.18 -2.69
C TYR A 403 15.39 10.13 -2.17
N ALA A 404 15.89 9.14 -1.43
CA ALA A 404 15.05 8.17 -0.76
C ALA A 404 14.12 8.86 0.25
N ALA A 405 12.93 8.29 0.46
CA ALA A 405 11.92 8.85 1.35
C ALA A 405 12.51 9.21 2.72
N HIS A 406 13.32 8.34 3.30
CA HIS A 406 13.87 8.51 4.64
C HIS A 406 15.30 9.09 4.70
N ALA A 407 15.77 9.78 3.65
CA ALA A 407 17.14 10.30 3.55
C ALA A 407 17.66 11.00 4.83
N ALA A 408 16.81 11.85 5.42
CA ALA A 408 17.14 12.62 6.63
C ALA A 408 17.44 11.76 7.87
N LEU A 409 17.02 10.49 7.87
CA LEU A 409 17.22 9.52 8.94
C LEU A 409 18.42 8.60 8.69
N ALA A 410 19.11 8.74 7.54
CA ALA A 410 20.36 8.06 7.25
C ALA A 410 21.59 8.88 7.68
N PRO A 411 22.72 8.25 8.01
CA PRO A 411 23.96 8.96 8.32
C PRO A 411 24.37 9.91 7.18
N PRO A 412 24.68 11.18 7.46
CA PRO A 412 24.86 12.19 6.41
C PRO A 412 25.99 11.86 5.44
N GLY A 413 27.07 11.25 5.93
CA GLY A 413 28.19 10.80 5.09
C GLY A 413 27.81 9.78 4.01
N THR A 414 26.63 9.16 4.11
CA THR A 414 26.13 8.16 3.15
C THR A 414 25.10 8.73 2.16
N TRP A 415 24.70 10.01 2.23
CA TRP A 415 23.59 10.49 1.39
C TRP A 415 23.85 10.44 -0.12
N LEU A 416 25.12 10.40 -0.54
CA LEU A 416 25.51 10.22 -1.95
C LEU A 416 25.79 8.76 -2.34
N GLU A 417 25.66 7.83 -1.39
CA GLU A 417 25.71 6.40 -1.68
C GLU A 417 24.39 5.94 -2.32
N VAL A 418 24.46 4.79 -3.00
CA VAL A 418 23.30 4.17 -3.63
C VAL A 418 22.72 3.12 -2.69
N GLY A 419 21.42 3.23 -2.41
CA GLY A 419 20.64 2.23 -1.68
C GLY A 419 19.76 1.39 -2.62
N GLU A 420 19.47 0.16 -2.22
CA GLU A 420 18.42 -0.65 -2.85
C GLU A 420 17.03 -0.11 -2.48
N ASN A 421 16.11 -0.10 -3.44
CA ASN A 421 14.72 0.31 -3.23
C ASN A 421 13.81 -0.67 -3.97
N GLY A 422 13.81 -1.93 -3.53
CA GLY A 422 13.20 -3.02 -4.26
C GLY A 422 14.11 -3.43 -5.41
N PHE A 423 15.26 -4.02 -5.08
CA PHE A 423 16.24 -4.52 -6.05
C PHE A 423 16.23 -6.06 -6.13
N LEU A 424 15.23 -6.61 -6.82
CA LEU A 424 14.99 -8.04 -6.96
C LEU A 424 15.50 -8.52 -8.32
N THR A 425 16.73 -9.04 -8.37
CA THR A 425 17.30 -9.61 -9.60
C THR A 425 16.57 -10.89 -10.00
N ASN A 426 16.59 -11.23 -11.29
CA ASN A 426 16.05 -12.48 -11.80
C ASN A 426 16.74 -13.69 -11.15
N ALA A 427 18.04 -13.59 -10.85
CA ALA A 427 18.76 -14.64 -10.14
C ALA A 427 18.20 -14.87 -8.73
N TYR A 428 17.99 -13.80 -7.96
CA TYR A 428 17.38 -13.88 -6.63
C TYR A 428 15.96 -14.46 -6.69
N LEU A 429 15.13 -13.98 -7.61
CA LEU A 429 13.74 -14.44 -7.77
C LEU A 429 13.66 -15.90 -8.23
N ALA A 430 14.57 -16.35 -9.11
CA ALA A 430 14.66 -17.75 -9.52
C ALA A 430 15.07 -18.65 -8.35
N GLU A 431 16.06 -18.26 -7.55
CA GLU A 431 16.48 -19.00 -6.35
C GLU A 431 15.37 -19.03 -5.30
N LEU A 432 14.64 -17.92 -5.13
CA LEU A 432 13.46 -17.82 -4.26
C LEU A 432 12.41 -18.84 -4.66
N ALA A 433 12.01 -18.85 -5.94
CA ALA A 433 11.02 -19.77 -6.47
C ALA A 433 11.48 -21.24 -6.41
N GLN A 434 12.77 -21.50 -6.69
CA GLN A 434 13.34 -22.84 -6.61
C GLN A 434 13.35 -23.37 -5.17
N THR A 435 13.80 -22.54 -4.22
CA THR A 435 13.83 -22.87 -2.80
C THR A 435 12.43 -23.08 -2.24
N ALA A 436 11.48 -22.26 -2.67
CA ALA A 436 10.05 -22.38 -2.38
C ALA A 436 9.41 -23.63 -3.00
N GLN A 437 10.09 -24.28 -3.97
CA GLN A 437 9.56 -25.37 -4.79
C GLN A 437 8.28 -24.98 -5.53
N ALA A 438 8.24 -23.72 -5.98
CA ALA A 438 7.05 -23.12 -6.59
C ALA A 438 6.72 -23.73 -7.95
N LYS A 439 5.42 -23.84 -8.24
CA LYS A 439 4.90 -24.24 -9.55
C LYS A 439 4.51 -23.05 -10.41
N LEU A 440 4.23 -21.93 -9.76
CA LEU A 440 3.89 -20.68 -10.41
C LEU A 440 4.57 -19.52 -9.67
N PHE A 441 5.34 -18.74 -10.43
CA PHE A 441 5.80 -17.42 -10.04
C PHE A 441 4.91 -16.37 -10.70
N VAL A 442 4.38 -15.46 -9.90
CA VAL A 442 3.53 -14.36 -10.33
C VAL A 442 4.30 -13.06 -10.11
N SER A 443 4.69 -12.41 -11.20
CA SER A 443 5.21 -11.04 -11.16
C SER A 443 4.03 -10.08 -10.97
N TYR A 444 4.02 -9.34 -9.86
CA TYR A 444 3.00 -8.34 -9.49
C TYR A 444 3.69 -7.11 -8.86
N ALA A 445 2.94 -6.16 -8.27
CA ALA A 445 3.48 -4.99 -7.56
C ALA A 445 4.42 -4.05 -8.36
N THR A 446 4.51 -4.22 -9.68
CA THR A 446 5.24 -3.31 -10.59
C THR A 446 4.45 -2.96 -11.85
N GLY A 447 3.26 -3.56 -11.99
CA GLY A 447 2.28 -3.27 -13.02
C GLY A 447 1.15 -2.43 -12.46
N GLY A 448 0.37 -1.81 -13.34
CA GLY A 448 -0.87 -1.15 -12.94
C GLY A 448 -2.05 -1.82 -13.62
N ALA A 449 -3.16 -1.94 -12.90
CA ALA A 449 -4.43 -2.05 -13.59
C ALA A 449 -4.59 -0.86 -14.55
N ASP A 450 -5.18 -1.07 -15.72
CA ASP A 450 -5.26 -0.03 -16.75
C ASP A 450 -5.99 1.25 -16.29
N TRP A 451 -6.74 1.16 -15.18
CA TRP A 451 -7.45 2.25 -14.54
C TRP A 451 -6.66 3.06 -13.50
N TYR A 452 -5.44 2.64 -13.15
CA TYR A 452 -4.59 3.43 -12.25
C TYR A 452 -3.94 4.60 -12.99
N PRO A 453 -3.70 5.74 -12.31
CA PRO A 453 -3.01 6.88 -12.91
C PRO A 453 -1.57 6.54 -13.26
N ASP A 454 -0.89 7.42 -13.99
CA ASP A 454 0.52 7.24 -14.27
C ASP A 454 1.35 7.55 -13.00
N HIS A 455 2.15 6.58 -12.54
CA HIS A 455 3.02 6.72 -11.36
C HIS A 455 4.31 5.91 -11.55
N LEU A 456 5.35 6.21 -10.77
CA LEU A 456 6.62 5.47 -10.81
C LEU A 456 6.46 4.01 -10.39
N SER A 457 5.62 3.71 -9.39
CA SER A 457 5.27 2.34 -9.01
C SER A 457 4.63 1.52 -10.15
N PHE A 458 4.02 2.15 -11.16
CA PHE A 458 3.43 1.46 -12.34
C PHE A 458 4.40 1.39 -13.50
N THR A 459 5.60 0.90 -13.23
CA THR A 459 6.69 0.80 -14.21
C THR A 459 6.27 0.01 -15.45
N PHE A 460 5.40 -1.00 -15.31
CA PHE A 460 4.97 -1.86 -16.41
C PHE A 460 3.52 -1.64 -16.89
N SER A 461 3.02 -0.41 -16.81
CA SER A 461 1.75 -0.02 -17.43
C SER A 461 1.80 -0.18 -18.96
N ARG A 462 0.79 -0.84 -19.54
CA ARG A 462 0.65 -0.96 -21.01
C ARG A 462 0.35 0.36 -21.70
N ARG A 463 -0.09 1.38 -20.95
CA ARG A 463 -0.46 2.70 -21.47
C ARG A 463 0.76 3.55 -21.84
N ASN A 464 1.92 3.31 -21.23
CA ASN A 464 3.10 4.18 -21.34
C ASN A 464 4.39 3.46 -21.74
N PRO A 465 4.42 2.76 -22.90
CA PRO A 465 5.54 1.89 -23.27
C PRO A 465 6.87 2.63 -23.45
N ALA A 466 6.87 3.88 -23.89
CA ALA A 466 8.11 4.67 -24.01
C ALA A 466 8.71 5.03 -22.65
N ARG A 467 7.86 5.40 -21.68
CA ARG A 467 8.27 5.68 -20.31
C ARG A 467 8.79 4.40 -19.63
N THR A 468 8.07 3.28 -19.78
CA THR A 468 8.54 1.98 -19.30
C THR A 468 9.92 1.66 -19.85
N LYS A 469 10.12 1.77 -21.17
CA LYS A 469 11.43 1.54 -21.80
C LYS A 469 12.53 2.45 -21.26
N LEU A 470 12.23 3.71 -20.94
CA LEU A 470 13.19 4.63 -20.32
C LEU A 470 13.58 4.16 -18.91
N LEU A 471 12.60 3.81 -18.08
CA LEU A 471 12.81 3.41 -16.69
C LEU A 471 13.52 2.05 -16.57
N THR A 472 13.19 1.10 -17.46
CA THR A 472 13.68 -0.28 -17.38
C THR A 472 14.80 -0.58 -18.37
N ALA A 473 15.43 0.43 -18.97
CA ALA A 473 16.44 0.26 -20.02
C ALA A 473 17.62 -0.64 -19.60
N HIS A 474 17.90 -0.68 -18.29
CA HIS A 474 19.01 -1.44 -17.69
C HIS A 474 18.55 -2.48 -16.68
N TRP A 475 17.26 -2.84 -16.69
CA TRP A 475 16.75 -3.92 -15.85
C TRP A 475 16.95 -5.26 -16.57
N GLU A 476 17.17 -6.31 -15.79
CA GLU A 476 17.16 -7.67 -16.30
C GLU A 476 15.75 -7.97 -16.86
N PRO A 477 15.63 -8.43 -18.12
CA PRO A 477 14.33 -8.55 -18.77
C PRO A 477 13.49 -9.69 -18.17
N PRO A 478 12.16 -9.55 -18.07
CA PRO A 478 11.29 -10.61 -17.53
C PRO A 478 11.37 -11.96 -18.25
N SER A 479 11.75 -11.97 -19.53
CA SER A 479 11.94 -13.20 -20.31
C SER A 479 13.07 -14.08 -19.76
N GLU A 480 14.12 -13.50 -19.19
CA GLU A 480 15.24 -14.26 -18.60
C GLU A 480 14.81 -14.94 -17.30
N LEU A 481 14.04 -14.26 -16.45
CA LEU A 481 13.42 -14.90 -15.28
C LEU A 481 12.50 -16.06 -15.70
N ALA A 482 11.66 -15.86 -16.72
CA ALA A 482 10.80 -16.91 -17.24
C ALA A 482 11.58 -18.15 -17.70
N GLN A 483 12.72 -17.95 -18.38
CA GLN A 483 13.61 -19.03 -18.79
C GLN A 483 14.26 -19.74 -17.59
N ALA A 484 14.73 -18.98 -16.60
CA ALA A 484 15.33 -19.54 -15.38
C ALA A 484 14.33 -20.40 -14.60
N LEU A 485 13.10 -19.91 -14.41
CA LEU A 485 12.02 -20.63 -13.73
C LEU A 485 11.63 -21.94 -14.45
N ALA A 486 11.57 -21.90 -15.79
CA ALA A 486 11.22 -23.06 -16.61
C ALA A 486 12.20 -24.23 -16.44
N SER A 487 13.48 -23.95 -16.14
CA SER A 487 14.51 -24.98 -15.97
C SER A 487 14.25 -25.96 -14.82
N PHE A 488 13.42 -25.57 -13.84
CA PHE A 488 13.00 -26.42 -12.72
C PHE A 488 11.47 -26.59 -12.63
N GLY A 489 10.76 -26.34 -13.73
CA GLY A 489 9.32 -26.58 -13.85
C GLY A 489 8.44 -25.58 -13.10
N CYS A 490 8.95 -24.38 -12.82
CA CYS A 490 8.15 -23.26 -12.32
C CYS A 490 7.71 -22.40 -13.52
N ARG A 491 6.41 -22.10 -13.63
CA ARG A 491 5.91 -21.23 -14.69
C ARG A 491 5.97 -19.78 -14.25
N TYR A 492 6.34 -18.89 -15.18
CA TYR A 492 6.25 -17.45 -14.99
C TYR A 492 4.92 -16.92 -15.49
N HIS A 493 4.29 -16.04 -14.72
CA HIS A 493 3.13 -15.26 -15.14
C HIS A 493 3.31 -13.79 -14.78
N TYR A 494 3.17 -12.92 -15.78
CA TYR A 494 3.16 -11.47 -15.56
C TYR A 494 1.71 -11.00 -15.34
N ALA A 495 1.36 -10.72 -14.09
CA ALA A 495 -0.02 -10.54 -13.68
C ALA A 495 -0.67 -9.28 -14.27
N GLN A 496 -1.90 -9.42 -14.73
CA GLN A 496 -2.79 -8.32 -15.06
C GLN A 496 -3.90 -8.23 -14.02
N ALA A 497 -4.51 -7.05 -13.90
CA ALA A 497 -5.67 -6.91 -13.03
C ALA A 497 -6.79 -7.85 -13.47
N LEU A 498 -7.43 -8.50 -12.50
CA LEU A 498 -8.42 -9.56 -12.64
C LEU A 498 -7.88 -10.90 -13.18
N ASP A 499 -6.57 -11.11 -13.20
CA ASP A 499 -6.04 -12.47 -13.32
C ASP A 499 -6.30 -13.26 -12.02
N ALA A 500 -6.83 -14.46 -12.17
CA ALA A 500 -7.03 -15.43 -11.10
C ALA A 500 -6.11 -16.64 -11.28
N PHE A 501 -5.48 -17.06 -10.19
CA PHE A 501 -4.57 -18.19 -10.12
C PHE A 501 -5.26 -19.34 -9.39
N ARG A 502 -5.64 -20.36 -10.16
CA ARG A 502 -6.48 -21.47 -9.71
C ARG A 502 -5.70 -22.76 -9.61
N LEU A 503 -5.88 -23.48 -8.51
CA LEU A 503 -5.40 -24.86 -8.37
C LEU A 503 -6.38 -25.83 -9.04
N LYS A 504 -5.92 -26.56 -10.04
CA LYS A 504 -6.69 -27.63 -10.70
C LYS A 504 -6.68 -28.92 -9.89
N PRO A 505 -7.66 -29.83 -10.12
CA PRO A 505 -7.71 -31.13 -9.43
C PRO A 505 -6.48 -32.02 -9.65
N ASP A 506 -5.75 -31.83 -10.76
CA ASP A 506 -4.50 -32.53 -11.07
C ASP A 506 -3.26 -31.91 -10.38
N GLY A 507 -3.45 -30.87 -9.58
CA GLY A 507 -2.39 -30.14 -8.88
C GLY A 507 -1.69 -29.06 -9.70
N ALA A 508 -2.08 -28.85 -10.97
CA ALA A 508 -1.55 -27.77 -11.79
C ALA A 508 -2.13 -26.42 -11.39
N MET A 509 -1.32 -25.37 -11.47
CA MET A 509 -1.83 -24.00 -11.37
C MET A 509 -2.31 -23.53 -12.76
N GLU A 510 -3.36 -22.74 -12.82
CA GLU A 510 -3.85 -22.10 -14.06
C GLU A 510 -4.04 -20.61 -13.81
N ALA A 511 -3.65 -19.79 -14.78
CA ALA A 511 -3.96 -18.37 -14.79
C ALA A 511 -5.16 -18.14 -15.72
N LEU A 512 -6.20 -17.47 -15.20
CA LEU A 512 -7.46 -17.19 -15.88
C LEU A 512 -7.72 -15.70 -15.82
N SER A 513 -8.18 -15.08 -16.91
CA SER A 513 -8.64 -13.69 -16.85
C SER A 513 -10.12 -13.66 -16.47
N LEU A 514 -10.45 -12.96 -15.38
CA LEU A 514 -11.83 -12.71 -14.94
C LEU A 514 -12.39 -11.37 -15.45
N THR A 515 -11.69 -10.68 -16.36
CA THR A 515 -12.07 -9.35 -16.83
C THR A 515 -13.47 -9.31 -17.45
N GLN A 516 -13.89 -10.35 -18.17
CA GLN A 516 -15.22 -10.37 -18.79
C GLN A 516 -16.36 -10.42 -17.78
N THR A 517 -16.14 -10.98 -16.59
CA THR A 517 -17.18 -11.20 -15.57
C THR A 517 -17.08 -10.23 -14.40
N LEU A 518 -15.88 -9.76 -14.10
CA LEU A 518 -15.56 -8.91 -12.94
C LEU A 518 -14.99 -7.54 -13.33
N ALA A 519 -15.06 -7.15 -14.61
CA ALA A 519 -14.73 -5.77 -14.99
C ALA A 519 -15.58 -4.79 -14.17
N PRO A 520 -15.01 -3.66 -13.71
CA PRO A 520 -15.72 -2.72 -12.84
C PRO A 520 -17.05 -2.22 -13.40
N LEU A 521 -17.10 -1.97 -14.71
CA LEU A 521 -18.33 -1.54 -15.37
C LEU A 521 -19.42 -2.63 -15.36
N GLU A 522 -19.04 -3.88 -15.59
CA GLU A 522 -19.97 -5.01 -15.55
C GLU A 522 -20.52 -5.23 -14.14
N LEU A 523 -19.65 -5.12 -13.12
CA LEU A 523 -20.06 -5.18 -11.72
C LEU A 523 -21.03 -4.06 -11.34
N TYR A 524 -20.76 -2.82 -11.76
CA TYR A 524 -21.67 -1.69 -11.50
C TYR A 524 -23.03 -1.87 -12.19
N ARG A 525 -23.01 -2.34 -13.44
CA ARG A 525 -24.23 -2.56 -14.23
C ARG A 525 -25.16 -3.60 -13.64
N LEU A 526 -24.64 -4.56 -12.87
CA LEU A 526 -25.48 -5.53 -12.17
C LEU A 526 -26.58 -4.83 -11.40
N ASP A 527 -26.29 -3.80 -10.61
CA ASP A 527 -27.26 -3.24 -9.68
C ASP A 527 -27.73 -1.82 -10.04
N HIS A 528 -27.07 -1.16 -11.01
CA HIS A 528 -27.30 0.26 -11.30
C HIS A 528 -27.48 0.61 -12.80
N GLY A 529 -27.30 -0.34 -13.71
CA GLY A 529 -27.28 -0.06 -15.16
C GLY A 529 -26.07 0.80 -15.59
N ASP A 530 -26.20 1.51 -16.72
CA ASP A 530 -25.09 2.33 -17.24
C ASP A 530 -24.81 3.56 -16.38
N PRO A 531 -23.52 3.86 -16.07
CA PRO A 531 -23.13 5.10 -15.40
C PRO A 531 -23.64 6.34 -16.16
N PRO A 532 -24.05 7.41 -15.46
CA PRO A 532 -24.73 8.55 -16.07
C PRO A 532 -23.87 9.29 -17.11
N PHE A 533 -22.55 9.31 -16.92
CA PHE A 533 -21.60 9.97 -17.82
C PHE A 533 -21.21 9.13 -19.05
N MET A 534 -21.58 7.84 -19.12
CA MET A 534 -21.37 7.04 -20.33
C MET A 534 -22.46 7.26 -21.38
N ARG A 535 -23.60 7.87 -21.02
CA ARG A 535 -24.74 8.07 -21.91
C ARG A 535 -24.54 9.19 -22.96
N SER A 536 -23.41 9.90 -22.95
CA SER A 536 -23.19 11.10 -23.78
C SER A 536 -22.54 10.87 -25.17
N SER A 537 -22.33 9.63 -25.62
CA SER A 537 -21.84 9.36 -26.98
C SER A 537 -22.93 9.11 -28.04
N GLY A 538 -24.22 9.10 -27.64
CA GLY A 538 -25.31 8.62 -28.50
C GLY A 538 -26.47 9.57 -28.82
N GLN A 539 -26.47 10.82 -28.34
CA GLN A 539 -27.53 11.79 -28.65
C GLN A 539 -26.96 13.18 -28.96
N LYS A 540 -26.32 13.29 -30.12
CA LYS A 540 -26.52 14.45 -30.99
C LYS A 540 -27.30 13.94 -32.21
N ARG A 541 -28.61 14.13 -32.19
CA ARG A 541 -29.42 14.22 -33.42
C ARG A 541 -29.89 15.64 -33.55
#